data_AF-A0A956NH19-F1
#
_entry.id   AF-A0A956NH19-F1
#
_cell.length_a   1.000
_cell.length_b   1.000
_cell.length_c   1.000
_cell.angle_alpha   90.00
_cell.angle_beta   90.00
_cell.angle_gamma   90.00
#
_symmetry.space_group_name_H-M   'P 1'
#
loop_
_entity.id
_entity.type
_entity.pdbx_description
1 polymer ?
#
loop_
_entity_poly.entity_id
_entity_poly.type
_entity_poly.pdbx_seq_one_letter_code
_entity_poly.pdbx_strand_id
1 'polypeptide(L)'
;MIDSLGHGASRSRAVRVAGILDTISATRNDVELTLKDGASVSARLETHDNERLKSLFGSRVVVSGMARFGTSGELLTIDVEHLGPVGEGDVLFERVPSSPSPPGRPVVTLRPQDVTTGVSAFFGTWPGDESDEELLAALDAIR
;
A
#
# COMPACT_ATOMS: atom_id res chain seq x y z
N MET A 1 7.02 -40.31 -12.46
CA MET A 1 5.93 -39.34 -12.70
C MET A 1 5.62 -38.70 -11.36
N ILE A 2 6.35 -37.64 -11.01
CA ILE A 2 6.10 -36.84 -9.81
C ILE A 2 5.71 -35.44 -10.30
N ASP A 3 4.50 -35.04 -9.93
CA ASP A 3 3.88 -33.77 -10.27
C ASP A 3 4.73 -32.63 -9.69
N SER A 4 5.37 -31.86 -10.57
CA SER A 4 6.14 -30.69 -10.17
C SER A 4 5.15 -29.55 -9.97
N LEU A 5 4.76 -29.32 -8.71
CA LEU A 5 4.01 -28.14 -8.29
C LEU A 5 4.76 -26.89 -8.76
N GLY A 6 4.22 -26.26 -9.80
CA GLY A 6 4.68 -24.97 -10.29
C GLY A 6 4.54 -23.96 -9.16
N HIS A 7 5.66 -23.63 -8.52
CA HIS A 7 5.76 -22.45 -7.66
C HIS A 7 5.75 -21.23 -8.57
N GLY A 8 4.56 -20.85 -9.03
CA GLY A 8 4.34 -19.51 -9.55
C GLY A 8 4.61 -18.56 -8.41
N ALA A 9 5.82 -18.01 -8.34
CA ALA A 9 6.21 -17.04 -7.32
C ALA A 9 5.15 -15.94 -7.31
N SER A 10 4.34 -15.90 -6.24
CA SER A 10 3.36 -14.83 -6.06
C SER A 10 4.14 -13.52 -6.10
N ARG A 11 3.80 -12.63 -7.03
CA ARG A 11 4.39 -11.30 -7.08
C ARG A 11 3.84 -10.54 -5.88
N SER A 12 4.57 -10.55 -4.76
CA SER A 12 4.23 -9.71 -3.62
C SER A 12 4.63 -8.26 -3.92
N ARG A 13 3.81 -7.31 -3.49
CA ARG A 13 4.10 -5.88 -3.65
C ARG A 13 3.61 -5.11 -2.43
N ALA A 14 4.41 -4.16 -1.96
CA ALA A 14 3.97 -3.20 -0.96
C ALA A 14 2.80 -2.36 -1.48
N VAL A 15 1.71 -2.35 -0.73
CA VAL A 15 0.50 -1.58 -1.05
C VAL A 15 0.00 -0.85 0.18
N ARG A 16 -0.80 0.20 -0.07
CA ARG A 16 -1.57 0.93 0.92
C ARG A 16 -2.98 1.11 0.38
N VAL A 17 -3.99 0.90 1.22
CA VAL A 17 -5.39 0.86 0.85
C VAL A 17 -6.24 1.47 1.96
N ALA A 18 -7.14 2.38 1.61
CA ALA A 18 -8.07 3.03 2.54
C ALA A 18 -9.52 2.64 2.23
N GLY A 19 -10.27 2.22 3.25
CA GLY A 19 -11.65 1.72 3.10
C GLY A 19 -12.38 1.65 4.43
N ILE A 20 -13.59 1.11 4.42
CA ILE A 20 -14.38 0.81 5.62
C ILE A 20 -14.06 -0.61 6.07
N LEU A 21 -13.76 -0.81 7.36
CA LEU A 21 -13.62 -2.16 7.91
C LEU A 21 -15.01 -2.79 8.09
N ASP A 22 -15.39 -3.69 7.18
CA ASP A 22 -16.75 -4.23 7.10
C ASP A 22 -16.88 -5.64 7.69
N THR A 23 -15.84 -6.46 7.54
CA THR A 23 -15.82 -7.83 8.08
C THR A 23 -14.60 -8.06 8.95
N ILE A 24 -14.82 -8.64 10.13
CA ILE A 24 -13.78 -9.24 10.96
C ILE A 24 -14.15 -10.70 11.14
N SER A 25 -13.26 -11.59 10.70
CA SER A 25 -13.46 -13.02 10.89
C SER A 25 -13.23 -13.42 12.34
N ALA A 26 -14.12 -14.26 12.88
CA ALA A 26 -14.01 -14.72 14.27
C ALA A 26 -13.06 -15.92 14.45
N THR A 27 -12.73 -16.62 13.36
CA THR A 27 -12.00 -17.90 13.40
C THR A 27 -10.69 -17.88 12.63
N ARG A 28 -10.51 -16.87 11.77
CA ARG A 28 -9.32 -16.69 10.93
C ARG A 28 -8.81 -15.28 11.16
N ASN A 29 -7.50 -15.08 10.95
CA ASN A 29 -6.87 -13.77 11.10
C ASN A 29 -7.09 -12.88 9.87
N ASP A 30 -8.30 -12.85 9.33
CA ASP A 30 -8.66 -12.09 8.13
C ASP A 30 -9.74 -11.06 8.41
N VAL A 31 -9.63 -9.95 7.67
CA VAL A 31 -10.59 -8.85 7.66
C VAL A 31 -10.88 -8.46 6.21
N GLU A 32 -12.03 -7.82 5.99
CA GLU A 32 -12.38 -7.26 4.69
C GLU A 32 -12.64 -5.77 4.79
N LEU A 33 -12.09 -5.05 3.81
CA LEU A 33 -12.29 -3.62 3.66
C LEU A 33 -13.16 -3.35 2.43
N THR A 34 -14.22 -2.57 2.62
CA THR A 34 -15.01 -2.02 1.51
C THR A 34 -14.45 -0.68 1.09
N LEU A 35 -14.05 -0.58 -0.18
CA LEU A 35 -13.53 0.64 -0.77
C LEU A 35 -14.65 1.57 -1.23
N LYS A 36 -14.27 2.79 -1.60
CA LYS A 36 -15.24 3.82 -2.02
C LYS A 36 -15.98 3.47 -3.29
N ASP A 37 -15.36 2.71 -4.19
CA ASP A 37 -15.98 2.19 -5.40
C ASP A 37 -16.84 0.95 -5.16
N GLY A 38 -16.99 0.52 -3.91
CA GLY A 38 -17.74 -0.67 -3.50
C GLY A 38 -16.97 -1.98 -3.64
N ALA A 39 -15.70 -1.95 -4.08
CA ALA A 39 -14.88 -3.16 -4.15
C ALA A 39 -14.46 -3.63 -2.75
N SER A 40 -14.42 -4.95 -2.55
CA SER A 40 -13.95 -5.55 -1.30
C SER A 40 -12.49 -6.00 -1.42
N VAL A 41 -11.69 -5.73 -0.39
CA VAL A 41 -10.29 -6.14 -0.29
C VAL A 41 -10.11 -7.02 0.94
N SER A 42 -9.64 -8.25 0.73
CA SER A 42 -9.27 -9.16 1.82
C SER A 42 -7.88 -8.82 2.34
N ALA A 43 -7.74 -8.77 3.67
CA ALA A 43 -6.48 -8.51 4.34
C ALA A 43 -6.27 -9.51 5.49
N ARG A 44 -5.06 -10.05 5.62
CA ARG A 44 -4.65 -11.03 6.61
C ARG A 44 -3.74 -10.39 7.64
N LEU A 45 -4.13 -10.46 8.89
CA LEU A 45 -3.37 -9.97 10.04
C LEU A 45 -2.42 -11.07 10.52
N GLU A 46 -1.21 -10.69 10.95
CA GLU A 46 -0.34 -11.63 11.67
C GLU A 46 -0.90 -11.98 13.05
N THR A 47 -1.42 -10.96 13.75
CA THR A 47 -1.96 -11.10 15.12
C THR A 47 -3.43 -10.66 15.16
N HIS A 48 -4.23 -11.38 15.94
CA HIS A 48 -5.67 -11.17 16.06
C HIS A 48 -6.03 -10.39 17.33
N ASP A 49 -5.82 -9.07 17.31
CA ASP A 49 -6.19 -8.17 18.42
C ASP A 49 -7.67 -7.78 18.32
N ASN A 50 -8.52 -8.55 18.99
CA ASN A 50 -9.97 -8.37 18.94
C ASN A 50 -10.46 -7.02 19.48
N GLU A 51 -9.80 -6.44 20.49
CA GLU A 51 -10.28 -5.17 21.07
C GLU A 51 -10.02 -4.01 20.12
N ARG A 52 -8.82 -3.97 19.54
CA ARG A 52 -8.47 -2.98 18.51
C ARG A 52 -9.31 -3.15 17.24
N LEU A 53 -9.55 -4.38 16.80
CA LEU A 53 -10.38 -4.62 15.61
C LEU A 53 -11.82 -4.18 15.83
N LYS A 54 -12.40 -4.45 17.01
CA LYS A 54 -13.74 -3.98 17.37
C LYS A 54 -13.85 -2.46 17.38
N SER A 55 -12.83 -1.75 17.87
CA SER A 55 -12.86 -0.28 17.90
C SER A 55 -12.76 0.35 16.51
N LEU A 56 -12.18 -0.36 15.54
CA LEU A 56 -12.04 0.07 14.15
C LEU A 56 -13.20 -0.40 13.25
N PHE A 57 -14.05 -1.30 13.73
CA PHE A 57 -15.13 -1.89 12.94
C PHE A 57 -16.15 -0.83 12.48
N GLY A 58 -16.58 -0.90 11.22
CA GLY A 58 -17.45 0.08 10.59
C GLY A 58 -16.83 1.46 10.37
N SER A 59 -15.58 1.66 10.78
CA SER A 59 -14.87 2.93 10.63
C SER A 59 -14.02 2.95 9.37
N ARG A 60 -13.66 4.16 8.93
CA ARG A 60 -12.67 4.34 7.85
C ARG A 60 -11.28 4.01 8.39
N VAL A 61 -10.65 3.02 7.78
CA VAL A 61 -9.32 2.53 8.12
C VAL A 61 -8.39 2.55 6.92
N VAL A 62 -7.10 2.56 7.21
CA VAL A 62 -6.03 2.33 6.24
C VAL A 62 -5.28 1.05 6.60
N VAL A 63 -5.00 0.25 5.58
CA VAL A 63 -4.16 -0.93 5.63
C VAL A 63 -2.92 -0.71 4.77
N SER A 64 -1.75 -1.07 5.29
CA SER A 64 -0.55 -1.24 4.48
C SER A 64 0.15 -2.56 4.77
N GLY A 65 0.82 -3.09 3.74
CA GLY A 65 1.55 -4.34 3.81
C GLY A 65 1.79 -4.91 2.43
N MET A 66 1.92 -6.24 2.34
CA MET A 66 2.28 -6.94 1.11
C MET A 66 1.05 -7.53 0.44
N ALA A 67 0.66 -6.98 -0.70
CA ALA A 67 -0.37 -7.55 -1.56
C ALA A 67 0.16 -8.80 -2.28
N ARG A 68 -0.62 -9.88 -2.22
CA ARG A 68 -0.44 -11.07 -3.05
C ARG A 68 -1.40 -11.04 -4.21
N PHE A 69 -0.86 -11.17 -5.42
CA PHE A 69 -1.63 -11.21 -6.65
C PHE A 69 -1.67 -12.61 -7.24
N GLY A 70 -2.81 -12.94 -7.87
CA GLY A 70 -2.96 -14.16 -8.65
C GLY A 70 -2.21 -14.09 -9.97
N THR A 71 -2.28 -15.18 -10.74
CA THR A 71 -1.58 -15.29 -12.03
C THR A 71 -2.14 -14.33 -13.08
N SER A 72 -3.42 -13.96 -12.99
CA SER A 72 -4.05 -12.93 -13.83
C SER A 72 -3.87 -11.50 -13.32
N GLY A 73 -3.21 -11.29 -12.18
CA GLY A 73 -2.91 -9.97 -11.62
C GLY A 73 -4.02 -9.36 -10.76
N GLU A 74 -5.06 -10.13 -10.44
CA GLU A 74 -6.07 -9.80 -9.45
C GLU A 74 -5.50 -9.85 -8.03
N LEU A 75 -5.95 -8.95 -7.15
CA LEU A 75 -5.56 -8.93 -5.75
C LEU A 75 -6.25 -10.08 -5.01
N LEU A 76 -5.46 -10.98 -4.41
CA LEU A 76 -5.99 -12.10 -3.63
C LEU A 76 -6.15 -11.71 -2.16
N THR A 77 -5.10 -11.15 -1.57
CA THR A 77 -5.08 -10.74 -0.16
C THR A 77 -3.93 -9.79 0.11
N ILE A 78 -4.02 -9.01 1.17
CA ILE A 78 -2.91 -8.18 1.70
C ILE A 78 -2.45 -8.79 3.01
N ASP A 79 -1.20 -9.20 3.11
CA ASP A 79 -0.60 -9.55 4.39
C ASP A 79 -0.26 -8.22 5.11
N VAL A 80 -0.93 -7.97 6.23
CA VAL A 80 -1.01 -6.66 6.89
C VAL A 80 0.18 -6.44 7.81
N GLU A 81 0.89 -5.33 7.58
CA GLU A 81 1.93 -4.82 8.47
C GLU A 81 1.38 -3.70 9.37
N HIS A 82 0.41 -2.92 8.86
CA HIS A 82 -0.22 -1.84 9.61
C HIS A 82 -1.72 -1.73 9.28
N LEU A 83 -2.53 -1.54 10.33
CA LEU A 83 -3.96 -1.26 10.27
C LEU A 83 -4.27 -0.10 11.24
N GLY A 84 -4.90 0.97 10.77
CA GLY A 84 -5.23 2.11 11.64
C GLY A 84 -6.34 2.99 11.09
N PRO A 85 -6.76 4.03 11.82
CA PRO A 85 -7.66 5.05 11.27
C PRO A 85 -7.02 5.76 10.07
N VAL A 86 -7.85 6.21 9.14
CA VAL A 86 -7.42 7.00 7.97
C VAL A 86 -6.86 8.35 8.42
N GLY A 87 -5.67 8.71 7.95
CA GLY A 87 -5.09 10.05 8.06
C GLY A 87 -5.38 10.92 6.83
N GLU A 88 -5.01 12.21 6.88
CA GLU A 88 -5.32 13.18 5.80
C GLU A 88 -4.74 12.78 4.42
N GLY A 89 -3.58 12.13 4.40
CA GLY A 89 -2.93 11.67 3.15
C GLY A 89 -3.53 10.39 2.54
N ASP A 90 -4.42 9.70 3.26
CA ASP A 90 -4.86 8.36 2.86
C ASP A 90 -5.96 8.35 1.80
N VAL A 91 -6.52 9.53 1.47
CA VAL A 91 -7.55 9.73 0.43
C VAL A 91 -7.08 9.23 -0.95
N LEU A 92 -5.78 9.24 -1.20
CA LEU A 92 -5.19 8.76 -2.46
C LEU A 92 -5.25 7.23 -2.63
N PHE A 93 -5.53 6.49 -1.56
CA PHE A 93 -5.48 5.03 -1.52
C PHE A 93 -6.87 4.37 -1.46
N GLU A 94 -7.93 5.07 -1.84
CA GLU A 94 -9.33 4.61 -1.79
C GLU A 94 -9.71 3.62 -2.93
N ARG A 95 -8.75 3.11 -3.71
CA ARG A 95 -8.97 2.25 -4.88
C ARG A 95 -8.20 0.95 -4.76
N VAL A 96 -8.72 -0.12 -5.37
CA VAL A 96 -8.06 -1.44 -5.38
C VAL A 96 -6.67 -1.31 -6.05
N PRO A 97 -5.60 -1.74 -5.38
CA PRO A 97 -4.28 -1.84 -6.00
C PRO A 97 -4.33 -2.78 -7.21
N SER A 98 -3.88 -2.30 -8.36
CA SER A 98 -3.70 -3.15 -9.54
C SER A 98 -2.28 -3.70 -9.58
N SER A 99 -2.15 -4.97 -9.98
CA SER A 99 -0.84 -5.54 -10.30
C SER A 99 -0.15 -4.69 -11.39
N PRO A 100 1.16 -4.47 -11.33
CA PRO A 100 1.89 -3.91 -12.47
C PRO A 100 1.59 -4.74 -13.71
N SER A 101 1.24 -4.07 -14.81
CA SER A 101 0.99 -4.69 -16.10
C SER A 101 2.08 -5.74 -16.41
N PRO A 102 1.76 -6.86 -17.10
CA PRO A 102 2.72 -7.92 -17.40
C PRO A 102 4.05 -7.36 -17.95
N PRO A 103 5.17 -8.04 -17.64
CA PRO A 103 6.49 -7.57 -18.05
C PRO A 103 6.49 -7.32 -19.57
N GLY A 104 6.77 -6.09 -19.98
CA GLY A 104 6.82 -5.70 -21.39
C GLY A 104 5.87 -4.58 -21.81
N ARG A 105 4.94 -4.15 -20.95
CA ARG A 105 4.12 -2.95 -21.24
C ARG A 105 4.65 -1.76 -20.43
N PRO A 106 5.26 -0.74 -21.07
CA PRO A 106 5.67 0.45 -20.34
C PRO A 106 4.42 1.12 -19.76
N VAL A 107 4.36 1.19 -18.44
CA VAL A 107 3.26 1.83 -17.67
C VAL A 107 3.25 3.35 -17.90
N VAL A 108 4.33 3.89 -18.44
CA VAL A 108 4.54 5.31 -18.70
C VAL A 108 5.19 5.47 -20.06
N THR A 109 4.67 6.39 -20.89
CA THR A 109 5.41 6.88 -22.05
C THR A 109 6.66 7.58 -21.55
N LEU A 110 7.83 6.97 -21.75
CA LEU A 110 9.12 7.56 -21.39
C LEU A 110 9.25 8.91 -22.09
N ARG A 111 9.14 10.00 -21.33
CA ARG A 111 9.50 11.33 -21.80
C ARG A 111 10.99 11.53 -21.55
N PRO A 112 11.76 12.06 -22.51
CA PRO A 112 13.12 12.52 -22.26
C PRO A 112 13.10 13.49 -21.07
N GLN A 113 13.97 13.24 -20.10
CA GLN A 113 14.23 14.15 -18.99
C GLN A 113 15.48 14.94 -19.35
N ASP A 114 15.44 16.25 -19.17
CA ASP A 114 16.57 17.15 -19.38
C ASP A 114 16.84 17.97 -18.11
N VAL A 115 17.81 18.90 -18.19
CA VAL A 115 18.18 19.77 -17.06
C VAL A 115 17.02 20.63 -16.53
N THR A 116 15.93 20.76 -17.30
CA THR A 116 14.75 21.55 -16.93
C THR A 116 13.54 20.70 -16.55
N THR A 117 13.61 19.37 -16.66
CA THR A 117 12.45 18.49 -16.50
C THR A 117 12.72 17.29 -15.59
N GLY A 118 11.75 17.03 -14.71
CA GLY A 118 11.73 15.89 -13.80
C GLY A 118 12.89 15.83 -12.81
N VAL A 119 13.35 14.63 -12.42
CA VAL A 119 14.26 14.47 -11.25
C VAL A 119 15.60 15.18 -11.44
N SER A 120 16.09 15.28 -12.69
CA SER A 120 17.33 15.99 -13.03
C SER A 120 17.28 17.49 -12.74
N ALA A 121 16.09 18.11 -12.76
CA ALA A 121 15.93 19.52 -12.44
C ALA A 121 16.09 19.83 -10.94
N PHE A 122 15.94 18.83 -10.06
CA PHE A 122 16.07 18.98 -8.61
C PHE A 122 17.43 18.51 -8.08
N PHE A 123 18.20 17.79 -8.90
CA PHE A 123 19.49 17.24 -8.51
C PHE A 123 20.48 18.37 -8.22
N GLY A 124 20.97 18.46 -6.98
CA GLY A 124 21.85 19.55 -6.52
C GLY A 124 21.13 20.84 -6.10
N THR A 125 19.79 20.86 -6.08
CA THR A 125 19.02 21.97 -5.47
C THR A 125 18.80 21.76 -3.97
N TRP A 126 19.06 20.55 -3.47
CA TRP A 126 19.01 20.30 -2.03
C TRP A 126 20.11 21.12 -1.34
N PRO A 127 19.77 22.07 -0.45
CA PRO A 127 20.75 22.80 0.33
C PRO A 127 21.41 21.81 1.28
N GLY A 128 22.65 21.42 0.96
CA GLY A 128 23.41 20.42 1.72
C GLY A 128 24.30 21.04 2.79
N ASP A 129 24.13 22.32 3.07
CA ASP A 129 24.91 23.14 4.01
C ASP A 129 24.16 23.43 5.32
N GLU A 130 22.94 22.91 5.47
CA GLU A 130 22.14 22.97 6.68
C GLU A 130 22.85 22.24 7.84
N SER A 131 22.84 22.82 9.04
CA SER A 131 23.29 22.08 10.23
C SER A 131 22.26 21.03 10.64
N ASP A 132 22.69 20.02 11.40
CA ASP A 132 21.80 18.99 11.93
C ASP A 132 20.63 19.59 12.72
N GLU A 133 20.86 20.70 13.44
CA GLU A 133 19.81 21.42 14.18
C GLU A 133 18.80 22.12 13.27
N GLU A 134 19.25 22.71 12.16
CA GLU A 134 18.37 23.36 11.18
C GLU A 134 17.48 22.34 10.47
N LEU A 135 18.05 21.19 10.12
CA LEU A 135 17.32 20.07 9.52
C LEU A 135 16.24 19.54 10.46
N LEU A 136 16.57 19.34 11.74
CA LEU A 136 15.62 18.85 12.74
C LEU A 136 14.47 19.84 12.98
N ALA A 137 14.77 21.14 13.03
CA ALA A 137 13.74 22.17 13.18
C ALA A 137 12.78 22.23 11.98
N ALA A 138 13.30 22.07 10.76
CA ALA A 138 12.48 22.03 9.54
C ALA A 138 11.54 20.81 9.51
N LEU A 139 12.01 19.64 9.98
CA LEU A 139 11.20 18.43 10.08
C LEU A 139 10.09 18.55 11.12
N ASP A 140 10.38 19.13 12.28
CA ASP A 140 9.36 19.36 13.32
C ASP A 140 8.26 20.34 12.86
N ALA A 141 8.58 21.29 11.96
CA ALA A 141 7.61 22.24 11.43
C ALA A 141 6.59 21.64 10.45
N ILE A 142 6.86 20.45 9.89
CA ILE A 142 5.99 19.75 8.92
C ILE A 142 5.11 18.69 9.61
N ARG A 143 5.34 18.42 10.90
CA ARG A 143 4.66 17.37 11.67
C ARG A 143 3.27 17.78 12.19
#